data_AF-A0A7T5URM6-F1
#
_entry.id   AF-A0A7T5URM6-F1
#
_cell.length_a   1.000
_cell.length_b   1.000
_cell.length_c   1.000
_cell.angle_alpha   90.00
_cell.angle_beta   90.00
_cell.angle_gamma   90.00
#
_symmetry.space_group_name_H-M   'P 1'
#
loop_
_entity.id
_entity.type
_entity.pdbx_description
1 polymer ?
#
loop_
_entity_poly.entity_id
_entity_poly.type
_entity_poly.pdbx_seq_one_letter_code
_entity_poly.pdbx_strand_id
1 'polypeptide(L)' 'MKKYVRKVTRVGKRSLSVVIPAEIADELKIREKQKLVITRQGKKIIIADWKPKRR' A
#
# COMPACT_ATOMS: atom_id res chain seq x y z
N MET A 1 -10.59 19.19 4.91
CA MET A 1 -11.28 18.13 4.12
C MET A 1 -10.35 16.92 3.99
N LYS A 2 -10.83 15.69 4.24
CA LYS A 2 -9.97 14.49 4.18
C LYS A 2 -9.82 14.02 2.71
N LYS A 3 -8.83 14.57 2.00
CA LYS A 3 -8.62 14.40 0.54
C LYS A 3 -8.50 12.94 0.08
N TYR A 4 -8.07 12.02 0.95
CA TYR A 4 -7.75 10.62 0.60
C TYR A 4 -8.50 9.56 1.43
N VAL A 5 -9.77 9.80 1.80
CA VAL A 5 -10.57 8.75 2.47
C VAL A 5 -11.13 7.79 1.42
N ARG A 6 -10.81 6.51 1.56
CA ARG A 6 -11.34 5.44 0.70
C ARG A 6 -11.93 4.32 1.55
N LYS A 7 -12.98 3.69 1.03
CA LYS A 7 -13.60 2.51 1.63
C LYS A 7 -12.70 1.29 1.38
N VAL A 8 -12.59 0.43 2.39
CA VAL A 8 -11.95 -0.88 2.23
C VAL A 8 -12.84 -1.79 1.39
N THR A 9 -12.24 -2.46 0.41
CA THR A 9 -12.89 -3.52 -0.37
C THR A 9 -12.33 -4.87 0.06
N ARG A 10 -13.14 -5.93 -0.05
CA ARG A 10 -12.67 -7.29 0.23
C ARG A 10 -12.04 -7.87 -1.04
N VAL A 11 -10.86 -8.45 -0.90
CA VAL A 11 -10.16 -9.18 -1.97
C VAL A 11 -10.01 -10.64 -1.54
N GLY A 12 -10.55 -11.53 -2.35
CA GLY A 12 -10.64 -12.96 -2.00
C GLY A 12 -11.55 -13.21 -0.79
N LYS A 13 -11.19 -14.20 0.04
CA LYS A 13 -12.04 -14.62 1.18
C LYS A 13 -11.85 -13.78 2.44
N ARG A 14 -10.61 -13.39 2.76
CA ARG A 14 -10.25 -12.76 4.06
C ARG A 14 -9.47 -11.46 3.94
N SER A 15 -8.86 -11.17 2.79
CA SER A 15 -8.00 -10.00 2.63
C SER A 15 -8.83 -8.75 2.34
N LEU A 16 -8.31 -7.59 2.76
CA LEU A 16 -8.88 -6.29 2.46
C LEU A 16 -7.90 -5.51 1.59
N SER A 17 -8.41 -4.71 0.67
CA SER A 17 -7.64 -3.77 -0.13
C SER A 17 -8.19 -2.36 -0.01
N VAL A 18 -7.30 -1.40 -0.18
CA VAL A 18 -7.64 0.02 -0.35
C VAL A 18 -7.01 0.47 -1.65
N VAL A 19 -7.77 1.21 -2.45
CA VAL A 19 -7.24 1.82 -3.66
C VAL A 19 -6.36 3.01 -3.25
N ILE A 20 -5.08 2.93 -3.61
CA ILE A 20 -4.14 4.03 -3.43
C ILE A 20 -4.44 5.07 -4.52
N PRO A 21 -4.70 6.34 -4.16
CA PRO A 21 -4.87 7.41 -5.14
C PRO A 21 -3.64 7.54 -6.05
N ALA A 22 -3.87 7.88 -7.33
CA ALA A 22 -2.79 8.02 -8.32
C ALA A 22 -1.71 9.01 -7.88
N GLU A 23 -2.09 10.16 -7.29
CA GLU A 23 -1.15 11.17 -6.74
C GLU A 23 -0.09 10.54 -5.82
N ILE A 24 -0.50 9.66 -4.89
CA ILE A 24 0.42 9.00 -3.95
C ILE A 24 1.25 7.93 -4.66
N ALA A 25 0.64 7.19 -5.57
CA ALA A 25 1.34 6.17 -6.35
C ALA A 25 2.46 6.78 -7.20
N ASP A 26 2.20 7.94 -7.81
CA ASP A 26 3.16 8.68 -8.64
C ASP A 26 4.28 9.30 -7.80
N GLU A 27 3.95 9.97 -6.68
CA GLU A 27 4.93 10.53 -5.74
C GLU A 27 5.89 9.45 -5.21
N LEU A 28 5.35 8.28 -4.87
CA LEU A 28 6.14 7.15 -4.37
C LEU A 28 6.71 6.27 -5.51
N LYS A 29 6.46 6.62 -6.77
CA LYS A 29 6.89 5.88 -7.97
C LYS A 29 6.54 4.39 -7.92
N ILE A 30 5.38 4.07 -7.35
CA ILE A 30 4.87 2.70 -7.27
C ILE A 30 4.48 2.25 -8.67
N ARG A 31 5.06 1.14 -9.11
CA ARG A 31 4.79 0.55 -10.43
C ARG A 31 3.89 -0.67 -10.31
N GLU A 32 3.18 -0.93 -11.39
CA GLU A 32 2.41 -2.18 -11.51
C GLU A 32 3.36 -3.39 -11.38
N LYS A 33 2.89 -4.46 -10.72
CA LYS A 33 3.62 -5.72 -10.48
C LYS A 33 4.88 -5.62 -9.61
N GLN A 34 5.13 -4.46 -8.99
CA GLN A 34 6.20 -4.29 -8.00
C GLN A 34 5.90 -5.04 -6.70
N LYS A 35 6.93 -5.59 -6.05
CA LYS A 35 6.82 -6.19 -4.73
C LYS A 35 6.97 -5.11 -3.66
N LEU A 36 6.01 -5.05 -2.74
CA LEU A 36 6.02 -4.16 -1.59
C LEU A 36 5.90 -4.95 -0.29
N VAL A 37 6.49 -4.43 0.77
CA VAL A 37 6.40 -4.98 2.12
C VAL A 37 5.34 -4.21 2.89
N ILE A 38 4.41 -4.94 3.48
CA ILE A 38 3.37 -4.38 4.35
C ILE A 38 3.78 -4.67 5.78
N THR A 39 4.05 -3.63 6.57
CA THR A 39 4.33 -3.74 8.01
C THR A 39 3.28 -2.98 8.82
N ARG A 40 3.06 -3.42 10.06
CA ARG A 40 2.14 -2.76 10.99
C ARG A 40 2.95 -2.04 12.06
N GLN A 41 2.70 -0.74 12.24
CA GLN A 41 3.24 0.03 13.35
C GLN A 41 2.07 0.62 14.16
N GLY A 42 1.76 -0.02 15.29
CA GLY A 42 0.62 0.34 16.15
C GLY A 42 -0.72 0.23 15.42
N LYS A 43 -1.35 1.39 15.15
CA LYS A 43 -2.61 1.52 14.39
C LYS A 43 -2.40 1.94 12.92
N LYS A 44 -1.15 2.02 12.45
CA LYS A 44 -0.79 2.41 11.08
C LYS A 44 -0.29 1.19 10.29
N ILE A 45 -0.58 1.19 8.99
CA ILE A 45 -0.01 0.27 8.02
C ILE A 45 1.05 1.05 7.24
N ILE A 46 2.27 0.52 7.19
CA ILE A 46 3.38 1.08 6.45
C ILE A 46 3.64 0.17 5.25
N ILE A 47 3.60 0.77 4.07
CA ILE A 47 3.93 0.11 2.82
C ILE A 47 5.30 0.61 2.40
N ALA A 48 6.25 -0.29 2.22
CA ALA A 48 7.62 0.04 1.85
C ALA A 48 8.08 -0.80 0.67
N ASP A 49 9.04 -0.28 -0.08
CA ASP A 49 9.65 -1.00 -1.18
C ASP A 49 10.36 -2.27 -0.72
N TRP A 50 10.15 -3.38 -1.44
CA TRP A 50 10.85 -4.62 -1.13
C TRP A 50 12.29 -4.55 -1.64
N LYS A 51 13.21 -4.11 -0.75
CA LYS A 51 14.64 -4.17 -1.00
C LYS A 51 15.14 -5.60 -0.71
N PRO A 52 15.62 -6.36 -1.72
CA PRO A 52 16.31 -7.61 -1.43
C PRO A 52 17.55 -7.28 -0.60
N LYS A 53 17.75 -7.99 0.52
CA LYS A 53 19.02 -7.94 1.24
C LYS A 53 20.10 -8.35 0.25
N ARG A 54 20.93 -7.39 -0.20
CA ARG A 54 22.21 -7.74 -0.81
C ARG A 54 23.02 -8.43 0.28
N ARG A 55 23.37 -9.69 0.02
CA ARG A 55 24.19 -10.54 0.87
C ARG A 55 25.65 -10.39 0.44
#